data_AF-A0A257CWT3-F1
#
_entry.id   AF-A0A257CWT3-F1
#
_cell.length_a   1.000
_cell.length_b   1.000
_cell.length_c   1.000
_cell.angle_alpha   90.00
_cell.angle_beta   90.00
_cell.angle_gamma   90.00
#
_symmetry.space_group_name_H-M   'P 1'
#
loop_
_entity.id
_entity.type
_entity.pdbx_description
1 polymer ?
#
loop_
_entity_poly.entity_id
_entity_poly.type
_entity_poly.pdbx_seq_one_letter_code
_entity_poly.pdbx_strand_id
1 'polypeptide(L)'
;MRFADIDSIWLEDLSSLSNADKGRVYFERAKQVITSALADPKIFPLAVDGKRFRRDYLSKNIYCSESVLTQNPKIKLLLEQADFGIRKKVGDEITPPHSHSVPELDDVTQLRTIVIELIRRVNEQDTRIASLQAKLRVDSKE
;
A
#
# COMPACT_ATOMS: atom_id res chain seq x y z
N MET A 1 -24.28 -9.60 -12.53
CA MET A 1 -23.32 -10.12 -11.54
C MET A 1 -22.62 -8.95 -10.87
N ARG A 2 -22.27 -9.05 -9.58
CA ARG A 2 -21.50 -8.01 -8.86
C ARG A 2 -20.09 -8.49 -8.61
N PHE A 3 -19.17 -7.56 -8.32
CA PHE A 3 -17.80 -7.91 -7.95
C PHE A 3 -17.72 -8.89 -6.76
N ALA A 4 -18.64 -8.79 -5.80
CA ALA A 4 -18.67 -9.65 -4.62
C ALA A 4 -19.06 -11.10 -4.92
N ASP A 5 -19.65 -11.35 -6.09
CA ASP A 5 -20.12 -12.67 -6.50
C ASP A 5 -19.06 -13.44 -7.30
N ILE A 6 -17.87 -12.85 -7.48
CA ILE A 6 -16.76 -13.42 -8.27
C ILE A 6 -15.85 -14.21 -7.32
N ASP A 7 -15.63 -15.49 -7.61
CA ASP A 7 -14.77 -16.35 -6.79
C ASP A 7 -13.28 -16.03 -7.00
N SER A 8 -12.92 -15.69 -8.24
CA SER A 8 -11.54 -15.36 -8.60
C SER A 8 -11.49 -14.22 -9.60
N ILE A 9 -10.74 -13.17 -9.25
CA ILE A 9 -10.49 -12.04 -10.15
C ILE A 9 -9.76 -12.46 -11.43
N TRP A 10 -9.18 -13.66 -11.54
CA TRP A 10 -8.38 -14.09 -12.69
C TRP A 10 -9.09 -15.03 -13.65
N LEU A 11 -10.03 -15.84 -13.16
CA LEU A 11 -10.59 -16.97 -13.90
C LEU A 11 -11.99 -16.72 -14.46
N GLU A 12 -12.63 -15.64 -14.02
CA GLU A 12 -14.03 -15.35 -14.35
C GLU A 12 -14.19 -14.49 -15.59
N ASP A 13 -15.22 -14.81 -16.38
CA ASP A 13 -15.64 -13.98 -17.50
C ASP A 13 -16.28 -12.69 -16.99
N LEU A 14 -15.68 -11.57 -17.35
CA LEU A 14 -16.11 -10.25 -16.90
C LEU A 14 -17.32 -9.74 -17.70
N SER A 15 -17.74 -10.40 -18.78
CA SER A 15 -18.79 -9.92 -19.69
C SER A 15 -20.08 -9.50 -18.95
N SER A 16 -20.48 -10.27 -17.95
CA SER A 16 -21.71 -10.13 -17.15
C SER A 16 -21.66 -9.04 -16.06
N LEU A 17 -20.50 -8.40 -15.85
CA LEU A 17 -20.29 -7.37 -14.85
C LEU A 17 -20.62 -5.97 -15.36
N SER A 18 -21.05 -5.11 -14.43
CA SER A 18 -21.16 -3.67 -14.68
C SER A 18 -19.79 -3.05 -14.98
N ASN A 19 -19.74 -1.92 -15.69
CA ASN A 19 -18.46 -1.24 -15.96
C ASN A 19 -17.74 -0.81 -14.67
N ALA A 20 -18.48 -0.47 -13.62
CA ALA A 20 -17.92 -0.14 -12.32
C ALA A 20 -17.25 -1.36 -11.66
N ASP A 21 -17.92 -2.52 -11.69
CA ASP A 21 -17.37 -3.77 -11.14
C ASP A 21 -16.19 -4.28 -11.98
N LYS A 22 -16.26 -4.20 -13.32
CA LYS A 22 -15.12 -4.46 -14.21
C LYS A 22 -13.91 -3.60 -13.83
N GLY A 23 -14.13 -2.31 -13.61
CA GLY A 23 -13.10 -1.39 -13.14
C GLY A 23 -12.48 -1.80 -11.80
N ARG A 24 -13.27 -2.39 -10.90
CA ARG A 24 -12.79 -2.93 -9.62
C ARG A 24 -11.94 -4.19 -9.80
N VAL A 25 -12.36 -5.11 -10.67
CA VAL A 25 -11.55 -6.31 -11.03
C VAL A 25 -10.19 -5.89 -11.58
N TYR A 26 -10.17 -4.98 -12.56
CA TYR A 26 -8.91 -4.52 -13.16
C TYR A 26 -8.00 -3.83 -12.15
N PHE A 27 -8.57 -3.10 -11.19
CA PHE A 27 -7.80 -2.48 -10.12
C PHE A 27 -7.14 -3.53 -9.20
N GLU A 28 -7.86 -4.56 -8.77
CA GLU A 28 -7.26 -5.60 -7.92
C GLU A 28 -6.21 -6.43 -8.67
N ARG A 29 -6.44 -6.74 -9.96
CA ARG A 29 -5.42 -7.35 -10.81
C ARG A 29 -4.18 -6.47 -10.91
N ALA A 30 -4.36 -5.16 -11.13
CA ALA A 30 -3.26 -4.20 -11.25
C ALA A 30 -2.41 -4.13 -9.98
N LYS A 31 -3.02 -4.14 -8.80
CA LYS A 31 -2.30 -4.19 -7.51
C LYS A 31 -1.39 -5.41 -7.44
N GLN A 32 -1.92 -6.60 -7.73
CA GLN A 32 -1.14 -7.83 -7.66
C GLN A 32 0.03 -7.84 -8.66
N VAL A 33 -0.23 -7.41 -9.90
CA VAL A 33 0.80 -7.36 -10.96
C VAL A 33 1.90 -6.35 -10.61
N ILE A 34 1.55 -5.15 -10.18
CA ILE A 34 2.54 -4.12 -9.82
C ILE A 34 3.37 -4.58 -8.62
N THR A 35 2.74 -5.06 -7.56
CA THR A 35 3.47 -5.53 -6.36
C THR A 35 4.42 -6.68 -6.71
N SER A 36 3.97 -7.66 -7.50
CA SER A 36 4.79 -8.80 -7.91
C SER A 36 5.96 -8.36 -8.80
N ALA A 37 5.70 -7.49 -9.77
CA ALA A 37 6.72 -6.98 -10.68
C ALA A 37 7.78 -6.12 -9.99
N LEU A 38 7.40 -5.37 -8.94
CA LEU A 38 8.33 -4.56 -8.16
C LEU A 38 9.13 -5.37 -7.13
N ALA A 39 8.66 -6.57 -6.77
CA ALA A 39 9.32 -7.45 -5.82
C ALA A 39 10.28 -8.44 -6.51
N ASP A 40 9.98 -8.87 -7.74
CA ASP A 40 10.80 -9.83 -8.48
C ASP A 40 11.90 -9.13 -9.31
N PRO A 41 13.20 -9.36 -9.02
CA PRO A 41 14.31 -8.77 -9.75
C PRO A 41 14.36 -9.14 -11.24
N LYS A 42 13.80 -10.30 -11.63
CA LYS A 42 13.76 -10.74 -13.04
C LYS A 42 12.68 -10.03 -13.83
N ILE A 43 11.56 -9.73 -13.18
CA ILE A 43 10.41 -9.07 -13.80
C ILE A 43 10.60 -7.55 -13.81
N PHE A 44 11.24 -7.00 -12.78
CA PHE A 44 11.47 -5.57 -12.64
C PHE A 44 11.96 -4.87 -13.94
N PRO A 45 13.02 -5.32 -14.64
CA PRO A 45 13.48 -4.66 -15.87
C PRO A 45 12.52 -4.80 -17.06
N LEU A 46 11.59 -5.75 -17.02
CA LEU A 46 10.55 -5.92 -18.03
C LEU A 46 9.34 -5.00 -17.76
N ALA A 47 9.04 -4.78 -16.48
CA ALA A 47 7.89 -4.01 -16.04
C ALA A 47 8.19 -2.53 -15.81
N VAL A 48 9.46 -2.15 -15.68
CA VAL A 48 9.90 -0.77 -15.41
C VAL A 48 10.73 -0.24 -16.57
N ASP A 49 10.50 1.01 -16.94
CA ASP A 49 11.33 1.76 -17.88
C ASP A 49 11.88 3.01 -17.18
N GLY A 50 13.17 2.98 -16.86
CA GLY A 50 13.86 4.01 -16.09
C GLY A 50 13.17 4.29 -14.75
N LYS A 51 12.39 5.37 -14.72
CA LYS A 51 11.72 5.91 -13.53
C LYS A 51 10.20 5.69 -13.50
N ARG A 52 9.67 4.83 -14.39
CA ARG A 52 8.22 4.63 -14.54
C ARG A 52 7.84 3.18 -14.77
N PHE A 53 6.64 2.80 -14.31
CA PHE A 53 6.05 1.52 -14.62
C PHE A 53 5.53 1.51 -16.06
N ARG A 54 5.83 0.44 -16.82
CA ARG A 54 5.39 0.29 -18.20
C ARG A 54 3.90 -0.02 -18.25
N ARG A 55 3.13 0.87 -18.87
CA ARG A 55 1.67 0.73 -19.01
C ARG A 55 1.30 -0.47 -19.88
N ASP A 56 2.05 -0.71 -20.95
CA ASP A 56 1.86 -1.85 -21.85
C ASP A 56 2.11 -3.19 -21.13
N TYR A 57 3.06 -3.21 -20.20
CA TYR A 57 3.27 -4.38 -19.36
C TYR A 57 2.04 -4.62 -18.47
N LEU A 58 1.52 -3.55 -17.85
CA LEU A 58 0.34 -3.66 -16.99
C LEU A 58 -0.89 -4.13 -17.76
N SER A 59 -1.22 -3.49 -18.89
CA SER A 59 -2.42 -3.80 -19.69
C SER A 59 -2.44 -5.26 -20.16
N LYS A 60 -1.29 -5.76 -20.63
CA LYS A 60 -1.12 -7.17 -21.03
C LYS A 60 -1.32 -8.13 -19.87
N ASN A 61 -0.74 -7.84 -18.71
CA ASN A 61 -0.78 -8.75 -17.56
C ASN A 61 -2.10 -8.71 -16.78
N ILE A 62 -2.91 -7.65 -16.90
CA ILE A 62 -4.26 -7.60 -16.28
C ILE A 62 -5.40 -7.92 -17.24
N TYR A 63 -5.07 -8.20 -18.51
CA TYR A 63 -6.00 -8.49 -19.59
C TYR A 63 -7.03 -7.37 -19.82
N CYS A 64 -6.56 -6.13 -19.95
CA CYS A 64 -7.42 -4.99 -20.23
C CYS A 64 -6.89 -4.13 -21.40
N SER A 65 -7.75 -3.29 -21.96
CA SER A 65 -7.33 -2.25 -22.90
C SER A 65 -6.59 -1.12 -22.18
N GLU A 66 -5.72 -0.42 -22.89
CA GLU A 66 -4.99 0.74 -22.35
C GLU A 66 -5.92 1.87 -21.87
N SER A 67 -7.10 2.01 -22.50
CA SER A 67 -8.12 2.98 -22.08
C SER A 67 -8.56 2.78 -20.63
N VAL A 68 -8.57 1.55 -20.11
CA VAL A 68 -8.91 1.28 -18.71
C VAL A 68 -7.88 1.90 -17.77
N LEU A 69 -6.59 1.86 -18.14
CA LEU A 69 -5.52 2.45 -17.34
C LEU A 69 -5.63 3.98 -17.27
N THR A 70 -6.16 4.61 -18.32
CA THR A 70 -6.32 6.07 -18.42
C THR A 70 -7.69 6.58 -17.99
N GLN A 71 -8.69 5.73 -17.84
CA GLN A 71 -10.03 6.13 -17.39
C GLN A 71 -10.29 5.79 -15.92
N ASN A 72 -9.70 4.71 -15.40
CA ASN A 72 -9.92 4.31 -14.02
C ASN A 72 -9.05 5.13 -13.05
N PRO A 73 -9.64 6.00 -12.21
CA PRO A 73 -8.87 6.88 -11.32
C PRO A 73 -8.06 6.11 -10.28
N LYS A 74 -8.54 4.93 -9.86
CA LYS A 74 -7.82 4.10 -8.87
C LYS A 74 -6.54 3.49 -9.47
N ILE A 75 -6.58 3.10 -10.74
CA ILE A 75 -5.40 2.57 -11.44
C ILE A 75 -4.39 3.68 -11.71
N LYS A 76 -4.84 4.90 -12.03
CA LYS A 76 -3.95 6.07 -12.16
C LYS A 76 -3.17 6.34 -10.89
N LEU A 77 -3.88 6.44 -9.76
CA LEU A 77 -3.26 6.69 -8.46
C LEU A 77 -2.24 5.59 -8.12
N LEU A 78 -2.59 4.33 -8.38
CA LEU A 78 -1.71 3.19 -8.16
C LEU A 78 -0.43 3.26 -9.01
N LEU A 79 -0.55 3.67 -10.28
CA LEU A 79 0.61 3.89 -11.16
C LEU A 79 1.48 5.06 -10.70
N GLU A 80 0.88 6.16 -10.23
CA GLU A 80 1.62 7.30 -9.70
C GLU A 80 2.42 6.93 -8.44
N GLN A 81 1.81 6.16 -7.54
CA GLN A 81 2.48 5.62 -6.35
C GLN A 81 3.63 4.67 -6.73
N ALA A 82 3.41 3.80 -7.72
CA ALA A 82 4.45 2.91 -8.23
C ALA A 82 5.62 3.71 -8.86
N ASP A 83 5.32 4.66 -9.74
CA ASP A 83 6.30 5.57 -10.36
C ASP A 83 7.11 6.30 -9.28
N PHE A 84 6.47 6.80 -8.23
CA PHE A 84 7.14 7.45 -7.11
C PHE A 84 8.09 6.49 -6.36
N GLY A 85 7.62 5.29 -6.03
CA GLY A 85 8.44 4.26 -5.39
C GLY A 85 9.65 3.85 -6.23
N ILE A 86 9.47 3.71 -7.55
CA ILE A 86 10.56 3.43 -8.49
C ILE A 86 11.55 4.59 -8.52
N ARG A 87 11.07 5.83 -8.64
CA ARG A 87 11.93 7.04 -8.66
C ARG A 87 12.79 7.14 -7.42
N LYS A 88 12.25 6.83 -6.25
CA LYS A 88 13.01 6.83 -5.00
C LYS A 88 14.12 5.78 -5.03
N LYS A 89 13.80 4.55 -5.44
CA LYS A 89 14.78 3.45 -5.52
C LYS A 89 15.88 3.68 -6.57
N VAL A 90 15.51 4.22 -7.75
CA VAL A 90 16.44 4.46 -8.87
C VAL A 90 17.18 5.80 -8.71
N GLY A 91 16.59 6.76 -7.98
CA GLY A 91 17.16 8.09 -7.75
C GLY A 91 18.25 8.15 -6.67
N ASP A 92 18.39 7.11 -5.84
CA ASP A 92 19.39 7.05 -4.77
C ASP A 92 20.82 6.69 -5.24
N GLU A 93 21.08 6.56 -6.54
CA GLU A 93 22.45 6.30 -7.04
C GLU A 93 23.25 7.54 -7.50
N ILE A 94 22.69 8.75 -7.68
CA ILE A 94 23.52 9.94 -8.01
C ILE A 94 22.93 11.26 -7.45
N THR A 95 23.49 11.72 -6.32
CA THR A 95 23.62 13.12 -5.82
C THR A 95 22.35 13.97 -5.54
N PRO A 96 22.21 14.62 -4.36
CA PRO A 96 21.04 15.43 -3.99
C PRO A 96 21.05 16.77 -4.74
N PRO A 97 19.90 17.35 -5.11
CA PRO A 97 19.44 18.53 -4.36
C PRO A 97 17.93 18.86 -4.41
N HIS A 98 17.56 19.74 -3.47
CA HIS A 98 16.39 20.63 -3.39
C HIS A 98 15.03 20.05 -2.95
N SER A 99 14.88 20.07 -1.62
CA SER A 99 13.74 20.61 -0.87
C SER A 99 12.56 21.12 -1.70
N HIS A 100 11.66 20.21 -2.05
CA HIS A 100 10.23 20.49 -1.96
C HIS A 100 9.65 19.52 -0.93
N SER A 101 9.39 20.06 0.25
CA SER A 101 8.70 19.40 1.35
C SER A 101 7.32 18.92 0.89
N VAL A 102 7.20 17.60 0.69
CA VAL A 102 5.92 16.88 0.60
C VAL A 102 5.56 16.41 2.02
N PRO A 103 4.30 16.49 2.49
CA PRO A 103 3.94 16.28 3.90
C PRO A 103 4.04 14.80 4.36
N GLU A 104 4.31 13.85 3.46
CA GLU A 104 4.25 12.42 3.75
C GLU A 104 5.36 11.94 4.71
N LEU A 105 6.45 12.70 4.86
CA LEU A 105 7.47 12.44 5.88
C LEU A 105 7.04 12.91 7.28
N ASP A 106 6.15 13.92 7.35
CA ASP A 106 5.59 14.42 8.61
C ASP A 106 4.63 13.38 9.20
N ASP A 107 3.76 12.79 8.38
CA ASP A 107 2.80 11.77 8.84
C ASP A 107 3.50 10.52 9.43
N VAL A 108 4.58 10.03 8.80
CA VAL A 108 5.33 8.88 9.34
C VAL A 108 6.06 9.24 10.62
N THR A 109 6.57 10.46 10.73
CA THR A 109 7.26 10.95 11.94
C THR A 109 6.27 11.21 13.07
N GLN A 110 5.10 11.75 12.76
CA GLN A 110 3.98 11.92 13.68
C GLN A 110 3.46 10.57 14.16
N LEU A 111 3.27 9.59 13.27
CA LEU A 111 2.87 8.24 13.63
C LEU A 111 3.89 7.57 14.56
N ARG A 112 5.19 7.70 14.27
CA ARG A 112 6.26 7.20 15.16
C ARG A 112 6.21 7.87 16.53
N THR A 113 5.97 9.18 16.57
CA THR A 113 5.84 9.94 17.82
C THR A 113 4.63 9.47 18.62
N ILE A 114 3.48 9.26 17.96
CA ILE A 114 2.26 8.73 18.58
C ILE A 114 2.50 7.31 19.15
N VAL A 115 3.20 6.45 18.42
CA VAL A 115 3.55 5.10 18.88
C VAL A 115 4.45 5.15 20.12
N ILE A 116 5.47 6.01 20.14
CA ILE A 116 6.35 6.17 21.30
C ILE A 116 5.56 6.65 22.52
N GLU A 117 4.68 7.63 22.36
CA GLU A 117 3.84 8.15 23.44
C GLU A 117 2.83 7.11 23.94
N LEU A 118 2.25 6.30 23.05
CA LEU A 118 1.37 5.20 23.42
C LEU A 118 2.12 4.14 24.25
N ILE A 119 3.33 3.76 23.83
CA ILE A 119 4.17 2.82 24.59
C ILE A 119 4.45 3.37 25.99
N ARG A 120 4.78 4.66 26.10
CA ARG A 120 5.03 5.32 27.39
C ARG A 120 3.80 5.25 28.30
N ARG A 121 2.61 5.55 27.77
CA ARG A 121 1.34 5.51 28.53
C ARG A 121 0.97 4.10 28.97
N VAL A 122 1.19 3.09 28.13
CA VAL A 122 0.95 1.68 28.49
C VAL A 122 1.87 1.28 29.65
N ASN A 123 3.16 1.64 29.60
CA ASN A 123 4.09 1.35 30.70
C ASN A 123 3.68 2.06 32.02
N GLU A 124 3.17 3.30 31.94
CA GLU A 124 2.63 4.00 33.11
C GLU A 124 1.38 3.33 33.67
N GLN A 125 0.51 2.81 32.80
CA GLN A 125 -0.66 2.06 33.24
C GLN A 125 -0.27 0.72 33.88
N ASP A 126 0.70 0.00 33.32
CA ASP A 126 1.19 -1.27 33.86
C ASP A 126 1.81 -1.09 35.26
N THR A 127 2.62 -0.05 35.45
CA THR A 127 3.19 0.26 36.77
C THR A 127 2.11 0.63 37.78
N ARG A 128 1.07 1.38 37.37
CA ARG A 128 -0.06 1.72 38.22
C ARG A 128 -0.90 0.49 38.58
N ILE A 129 -1.17 -0.40 37.62
CA ILE A 129 -1.87 -1.66 37.86
C ILE A 129 -1.07 -2.52 38.84
N ALA A 130 0.24 -2.67 38.65
CA ALA A 130 1.11 -3.40 39.55
C ALA A 130 1.05 -2.84 40.98
N SER A 131 1.06 -1.50 41.11
CA SER A 131 0.96 -0.82 42.42
C SER A 131 -0.39 -1.06 43.10
N LEU A 132 -1.49 -1.07 42.35
CA LEU A 132 -2.83 -1.32 42.88
C LEU A 132 -3.03 -2.79 43.26
N GLN A 133 -2.50 -3.72 42.47
CA GLN A 133 -2.51 -5.14 42.80
C GLN A 133 -1.68 -5.44 44.06
N ALA A 134 -0.55 -4.75 44.25
CA ALA A 134 0.25 -4.88 45.46
C ALA A 134 -0.51 -4.37 46.70
N LYS A 135 -1.20 -3.22 46.60
CA LYS A 135 -2.05 -2.68 47.68
C LYS A 135 -3.21 -3.62 48.02
N LEU A 136 -3.95 -4.09 47.01
CA LEU A 136 -5.06 -5.05 47.20
C LEU A 136 -4.59 -6.35 47.89
N ARG A 137 -3.37 -6.82 47.59
CA ARG A 137 -2.78 -8.01 48.24
C ARG A 137 -2.38 -7.77 49.70
N VAL A 138 -2.06 -6.55 50.08
CA VAL A 138 -1.77 -6.17 51.47
C VAL A 138 -3.08 -6.06 52.25
N ASP A 139 -4.07 -5.37 51.68
CA ASP A 139 -5.39 -5.16 52.32
C ASP A 139 -6.21 -6.46 52.43
N SER A 140 -5.91 -7.49 51.64
CA SER A 140 -6.56 -8.82 51.74
C SER A 140 -5.89 -9.78 52.74
N LYS A 141 -4.84 -9.35 53.44
CA LYS A 141 -4.10 -10.15 54.44
C LYS A 141 -4.30 -9.68 55.89
N GLU A 142 -5.04 -8.60 56.10
CA GLU A 142 -5.65 -8.24 57.40
C GLU A 142 -7.06 -8.84 57.49
#